data_AF-A0A7Y2AEC2-F1
#
_entry.id   AF-A0A7Y2AEC2-F1
#
_cell.length_a   1.000
_cell.length_b   1.000
_cell.length_c   1.000
_cell.angle_alpha   90.00
_cell.angle_beta   90.00
_cell.angle_gamma   90.00
#
_symmetry.space_group_name_H-M   'P 1'
#
loop_
_entity.id
_entity.type
_entity.pdbx_description
1 polymer ?
#
loop_
_entity_poly.entity_id
_entity_poly.type
_entity_poly.pdbx_seq_one_letter_code
_entity_poly.pdbx_strand_id
1 'polypeptide(L)'
;MPNAKVILTMLPLVATLIATPFSFAMWEISNEGLWPKSWPAELEPLRSQSRTLHHTGYTMYHIPFKDRDQFESVWPQLRIVATEGAPLTLARGHDRWTAVDFDAGVVIFAPNTGQAMVFKDKEITVYGPNTDASVIGDTFVKVGPPWPDDIRNESGNIPEYVVAKDNQWQPTTIDAMRADPLLSMRSQRARTEIRLIVDGKIVDLNRIELPKFIIDTRFEKKPK
;
A
#
# COMPACT_ATOMS: atom_id res chain seq x y z
N MET A 1 41.01 35.74 -10.24
CA MET A 1 41.29 34.53 -9.43
C MET A 1 40.35 34.55 -8.24
N PRO A 2 39.45 33.56 -8.09
CA PRO A 2 38.56 33.50 -6.94
C PRO A 2 39.38 33.40 -5.64
N ASN A 3 38.94 34.14 -4.63
CA ASN A 3 39.63 34.28 -3.35
C ASN A 3 39.66 32.93 -2.64
N ALA A 4 40.82 32.46 -2.17
CA ALA A 4 40.98 31.10 -1.61
C ALA A 4 40.00 30.80 -0.45
N LYS A 5 39.52 31.84 0.25
CA LYS A 5 38.49 31.72 1.28
C LYS A 5 37.10 31.32 0.75
N VAL A 6 36.74 31.68 -0.48
CA VAL A 6 35.43 31.36 -1.10
C VAL A 6 35.37 29.90 -1.56
N ILE A 7 36.51 29.33 -1.97
CA ILE A 7 36.61 27.92 -2.39
C ILE A 7 36.46 26.99 -1.18
N LEU A 8 36.99 27.39 -0.01
CA LEU A 8 36.95 26.57 1.19
C LEU A 8 35.55 26.48 1.83
N THR A 9 34.70 27.51 1.69
CA THR A 9 33.31 27.49 2.20
C THR A 9 32.32 26.77 1.28
N MET A 10 32.61 26.64 -0.01
CA MET A 10 31.72 25.95 -0.97
C MET A 10 31.79 24.42 -0.84
N LEU A 11 32.93 23.86 -0.44
CA LEU A 11 33.14 22.41 -0.33
C LEU A 11 32.15 21.68 0.61
N PRO A 12 31.88 22.15 1.85
CA PRO A 12 30.92 21.48 2.72
C PRO A 12 29.47 21.59 2.24
N LEU A 13 29.08 22.67 1.56
CA LEU A 13 27.74 22.82 1.00
C LEU A 13 27.51 21.82 -0.15
N VAL A 14 28.49 21.69 -1.05
CA VAL A 14 28.45 20.71 -2.14
C VAL A 14 28.47 19.28 -1.60
N ALA A 15 29.29 18.97 -0.58
CA ALA A 15 29.28 17.66 0.06
C ALA A 15 27.94 17.32 0.72
N THR A 16 27.29 18.30 1.36
CA THR A 16 25.96 18.12 1.98
C THR A 16 24.88 17.89 0.91
N LEU A 17 24.90 18.65 -0.19
CA LEU A 17 23.97 18.49 -1.32
C LEU A 17 24.15 17.15 -2.06
N ILE A 18 25.38 16.64 -2.17
CA ILE A 18 25.66 15.32 -2.76
C ILE A 18 25.26 14.17 -1.82
N ALA A 19 25.24 14.39 -0.50
CA ALA A 19 24.79 13.40 0.48
C ALA A 19 23.26 13.35 0.67
N THR A 20 22.50 14.36 0.20
CA THR A 20 21.05 14.43 0.37
C THR A 20 20.19 13.44 -0.45
N PRO A 21 20.58 12.96 -1.65
CA PRO A 21 19.70 12.11 -2.48
C PRO A 21 19.58 10.66 -1.98
N PHE A 22 20.30 10.26 -0.92
CA PHE A 22 20.10 8.94 -0.28
C PHE A 22 18.98 8.92 0.75
N SER A 23 18.10 9.93 0.75
CA SER A 23 16.78 9.80 1.36
C SER A 23 15.99 8.78 0.55
N PHE A 24 16.17 7.49 0.84
CA PHE A 24 15.39 6.41 0.26
C PHE A 24 13.92 6.75 0.46
N ALA A 25 13.26 7.18 -0.60
CA ALA A 25 11.82 7.38 -0.57
C ALA A 25 11.22 5.99 -0.37
N MET A 26 10.66 5.77 0.81
CA MET A 26 9.92 4.54 1.16
C MET A 26 8.67 4.35 0.28
N TRP A 27 8.33 5.39 -0.49
CA TRP A 27 7.19 5.48 -1.38
C TRP A 27 7.65 5.87 -2.78
N GLU A 28 7.21 5.10 -3.76
CA GLU A 28 7.15 5.53 -5.17
C GLU A 28 5.71 5.97 -5.47
N ILE A 29 5.56 7.16 -6.08
CA ILE A 29 4.26 7.77 -6.34
C ILE A 29 4.07 7.95 -7.84
N SER A 30 2.96 7.43 -8.36
CA SER A 30 2.48 7.67 -9.71
C SER A 30 1.19 8.49 -9.70
N ASN A 31 1.06 9.41 -10.66
CA ASN A 31 -0.13 10.26 -10.86
C ASN A 31 -1.24 9.56 -11.65
N GLU A 32 -1.17 8.24 -11.78
CA GLU A 32 -2.19 7.39 -12.38
C GLU A 32 -2.35 6.08 -11.59
N GLY A 33 -3.42 5.36 -11.86
CA GLY A 33 -3.61 3.99 -11.41
C GLY A 33 -2.65 3.04 -12.12
N LEU A 34 -1.88 2.25 -11.39
CA LEU A 34 -0.98 1.21 -11.91
C LEU A 34 -1.45 -0.17 -11.42
N TRP A 35 -2.77 -0.36 -11.29
CA TRP A 35 -3.30 -1.66 -10.92
C TRP A 35 -3.11 -2.69 -12.04
N PRO A 36 -3.01 -3.99 -11.70
CA PRO A 36 -2.78 -5.06 -12.65
C PRO A 36 -3.86 -5.16 -13.73
N LYS A 37 -3.48 -5.67 -14.91
CA LYS A 37 -4.42 -5.95 -16.01
C LYS A 37 -5.46 -7.03 -15.69
N SER A 38 -5.26 -7.80 -14.61
CA SER A 38 -6.22 -8.79 -14.13
C SER A 38 -7.39 -8.18 -13.36
N TRP A 39 -7.33 -6.90 -13.00
CA TRP A 39 -8.47 -6.20 -12.40
C TRP A 39 -9.57 -5.94 -13.43
N PRO A 40 -10.83 -5.74 -12.99
CA PRO A 40 -11.95 -5.47 -13.88
C PRO A 40 -11.68 -4.29 -14.82
N ALA A 41 -12.01 -4.47 -16.11
CA ALA A 41 -11.76 -3.46 -17.15
C ALA A 41 -12.60 -2.19 -16.96
N GLU A 42 -13.72 -2.28 -16.25
CA GLU A 42 -14.59 -1.16 -15.90
C GLU A 42 -13.92 -0.14 -14.98
N LEU A 43 -12.81 -0.50 -14.31
CA LEU A 43 -12.01 0.43 -13.54
C LEU A 43 -11.07 1.26 -14.41
N GLU A 44 -10.75 0.82 -15.63
CA GLU A 44 -9.77 1.47 -16.52
C GLU A 44 -10.06 2.94 -16.81
N PRO A 45 -11.33 3.39 -17.02
CA PRO A 45 -11.63 4.81 -17.17
C PRO A 45 -11.22 5.68 -15.97
N LEU A 46 -11.04 5.09 -14.79
CA LEU A 46 -10.61 5.78 -13.57
C LEU A 46 -9.08 5.89 -13.46
N ARG A 47 -8.31 5.24 -14.35
CA ARG A 47 -6.84 5.15 -14.24
C ARG A 47 -6.19 6.52 -14.21
N SER A 48 -6.58 7.42 -15.11
CA SER A 48 -5.98 8.75 -15.25
C SER A 48 -6.32 9.73 -14.11
N GLN A 49 -7.40 9.50 -13.37
CA GLN A 49 -7.76 10.31 -12.20
C GLN A 49 -7.28 9.71 -10.87
N SER A 50 -6.78 8.47 -10.90
CA SER A 50 -6.31 7.75 -9.73
C SER A 50 -4.84 8.06 -9.45
N ARG A 51 -4.35 7.66 -8.28
CA ARG A 51 -2.92 7.63 -7.98
C ARG A 51 -2.50 6.30 -7.42
N THR A 52 -1.25 5.95 -7.67
CA THR A 52 -0.63 4.74 -7.12
C THR A 52 0.51 5.13 -6.21
N LEU A 53 0.52 4.51 -5.04
CA LEU A 53 1.56 4.70 -4.05
C LEU A 53 2.11 3.35 -3.69
N HIS A 54 3.30 3.08 -4.17
CA HIS A 54 4.00 1.84 -3.95
C HIS A 54 4.88 1.97 -2.71
N HIS A 55 4.57 1.18 -1.69
CA HIS A 55 5.37 1.02 -0.49
C HIS A 55 6.06 -0.33 -0.54
N THR A 56 7.16 -0.48 0.20
CA THR A 56 7.93 -1.73 0.25
C THR A 56 7.13 -2.95 0.74
N GLY A 57 6.05 -2.72 1.50
CA GLY A 57 5.18 -3.77 2.06
C GLY A 57 3.82 -3.92 1.39
N TYR A 58 3.37 -2.96 0.57
CA TYR A 58 2.06 -2.96 -0.07
C TYR A 58 1.93 -1.83 -1.10
N THR A 59 0.93 -1.89 -1.96
CA THR A 59 0.60 -0.81 -2.89
C THR A 59 -0.77 -0.23 -2.55
N MET A 60 -0.87 1.10 -2.53
CA MET A 60 -2.14 1.81 -2.37
C MET A 60 -2.60 2.38 -3.71
N TYR A 61 -3.89 2.20 -4.01
CA TYR A 61 -4.55 2.86 -5.13
C TYR A 61 -5.59 3.84 -4.60
N HIS A 62 -5.35 5.13 -4.82
CA HIS A 62 -6.28 6.19 -4.47
C HIS A 62 -7.14 6.49 -5.68
N ILE A 63 -8.44 6.21 -5.58
CA ILE A 63 -9.40 6.34 -6.67
C ILE A 63 -10.48 7.34 -6.23
N PRO A 64 -10.33 8.63 -6.56
CA PRO A 64 -11.36 9.63 -6.28
C PRO A 64 -12.57 9.39 -7.20
N PHE A 65 -13.76 9.78 -6.74
CA PHE A 65 -14.96 9.80 -7.58
C PHE A 65 -15.40 11.24 -7.84
N LYS A 66 -15.77 11.53 -9.09
CA LYS A 66 -16.26 12.86 -9.52
C LYS A 66 -17.68 13.10 -9.05
N ASP A 67 -18.50 12.07 -9.15
CA ASP A 67 -19.92 12.10 -8.87
C ASP A 67 -20.40 10.72 -8.43
N ARG A 68 -21.66 10.69 -8.01
CA ARG A 68 -22.29 9.49 -7.47
C ARG A 68 -22.46 8.41 -8.54
N ASP A 69 -22.82 8.78 -9.77
CA ASP A 69 -23.08 7.81 -10.83
C ASP A 69 -21.78 7.07 -11.19
N GLN A 70 -20.64 7.78 -11.21
CA GLN A 70 -19.33 7.16 -11.35
C GLN A 70 -19.08 6.13 -10.24
N PHE A 71 -19.30 6.50 -8.98
CA PHE A 71 -19.14 5.57 -7.85
C PHE A 71 -20.05 4.34 -7.96
N GLU A 72 -21.35 4.54 -8.14
CA GLU A 72 -22.34 3.47 -8.18
C GLU A 72 -22.09 2.52 -9.36
N SER A 73 -21.59 3.04 -10.49
CA SER A 73 -21.26 2.22 -11.67
C SER A 73 -20.06 1.28 -11.49
N VAL A 74 -19.11 1.60 -10.62
CA VAL A 74 -17.89 0.80 -10.38
C VAL A 74 -17.88 0.06 -9.05
N TRP A 75 -18.82 0.35 -8.14
CA TRP A 75 -18.87 -0.26 -6.82
C TRP A 75 -18.90 -1.81 -6.85
N PRO A 76 -19.70 -2.46 -7.72
CA PRO A 76 -19.68 -3.93 -7.83
C PRO A 76 -18.29 -4.50 -8.16
N GLN A 77 -17.53 -3.81 -9.02
CA GLN A 77 -16.23 -4.24 -9.53
C GLN A 77 -15.13 -4.02 -8.49
N LEU A 78 -15.21 -2.91 -7.74
CA LEU A 78 -14.34 -2.67 -6.59
C LEU A 78 -14.47 -3.80 -5.58
N ARG A 79 -15.67 -4.29 -5.29
CA ARG A 79 -15.88 -5.41 -4.36
C ARG A 79 -15.23 -6.71 -4.80
N ILE A 80 -15.13 -6.97 -6.11
CA ILE A 80 -14.48 -8.18 -6.65
C ILE A 80 -12.96 -8.15 -6.42
N VAL A 81 -12.38 -6.95 -6.37
CA VAL A 81 -10.93 -6.77 -6.15
C VAL A 81 -10.51 -7.07 -4.71
N ALA A 82 -11.41 -6.88 -3.74
CA ALA A 82 -11.14 -7.22 -2.35
C ALA A 82 -10.92 -8.73 -2.17
N THR A 83 -9.99 -9.10 -1.31
CA THR A 83 -9.82 -10.51 -0.92
C THR A 83 -11.07 -10.99 -0.18
N GLU A 84 -11.52 -12.21 -0.46
CA GLU A 84 -12.66 -12.81 0.23
C GLU A 84 -12.45 -12.80 1.76
N GLY A 85 -13.48 -12.40 2.50
CA GLY A 85 -13.42 -12.27 3.96
C GLY A 85 -12.70 -11.02 4.49
N ALA A 86 -12.10 -10.21 3.62
CA ALA A 86 -11.43 -8.98 4.04
C ALA A 86 -12.46 -7.90 4.47
N PRO A 87 -12.15 -7.08 5.49
CA PRO A 87 -13.03 -6.01 5.93
C PRO A 87 -13.16 -4.89 4.90
N LEU A 88 -14.34 -4.29 4.84
CA LEU A 88 -14.51 -2.94 4.29
C LEU A 88 -14.30 -1.93 5.42
N THR A 89 -13.29 -1.06 5.29
CA THR A 89 -13.10 0.04 6.23
C THR A 89 -13.88 1.26 5.77
N LEU A 90 -14.70 1.86 6.63
CA LEU A 90 -15.38 3.12 6.36
C LEU A 90 -14.62 4.26 7.04
N ALA A 91 -14.17 5.24 6.27
CA ALA A 91 -13.53 6.44 6.79
C ALA A 91 -14.38 7.68 6.45
N ARG A 92 -14.40 8.67 7.35
CA ARG A 92 -15.18 9.90 7.15
C ARG A 92 -14.31 10.94 6.47
N GLY A 93 -14.69 11.27 5.23
CA GLY A 93 -14.18 12.40 4.47
C GLY A 93 -12.65 12.48 4.34
N HIS A 94 -12.24 13.39 3.45
CA HIS A 94 -10.92 13.99 3.34
C HIS A 94 -9.72 13.11 3.77
N ASP A 95 -9.29 12.23 2.88
CA ASP A 95 -8.03 11.50 3.07
C ASP A 95 -6.84 12.43 2.77
N ARG A 96 -5.92 12.57 3.75
CA ARG A 96 -4.73 13.44 3.62
C ARG A 96 -3.43 12.66 3.56
N TRP A 97 -3.48 11.34 3.53
CA TRP A 97 -2.35 10.54 3.99
C TRP A 97 -1.12 10.72 3.07
N THR A 98 -1.32 11.07 1.80
CA THR A 98 -0.24 11.04 0.81
C THR A 98 -0.37 12.05 -0.35
N ALA A 99 -0.77 13.29 -0.06
CA ALA A 99 -0.84 14.39 -1.04
C ALA A 99 -1.87 14.23 -2.18
N VAL A 100 -2.77 13.25 -2.09
CA VAL A 100 -4.00 13.19 -2.88
C VAL A 100 -5.14 13.59 -1.99
N ASP A 101 -5.68 14.76 -2.25
CA ASP A 101 -6.79 15.30 -1.50
C ASP A 101 -8.09 14.96 -2.22
N PHE A 102 -8.95 14.17 -1.59
CA PHE A 102 -10.30 13.91 -2.07
C PHE A 102 -11.28 13.64 -0.92
N ASP A 103 -12.51 14.14 -1.10
CA ASP A 103 -13.57 14.00 -0.10
C ASP A 103 -14.35 12.70 -0.23
N ALA A 104 -14.38 12.10 -1.43
CA ALA A 104 -15.12 10.88 -1.74
C ALA A 104 -14.35 10.00 -2.74
N GLY A 105 -14.23 8.71 -2.42
CA GLY A 105 -13.41 7.80 -3.20
C GLY A 105 -13.16 6.48 -2.48
N VAL A 106 -12.24 5.69 -3.03
CA VAL A 106 -11.71 4.50 -2.36
C VAL A 106 -10.19 4.55 -2.28
N VAL A 107 -9.65 4.00 -1.20
CA VAL A 107 -8.25 3.60 -1.09
C VAL A 107 -8.20 2.08 -1.06
N ILE A 108 -7.55 1.48 -2.05
CA ILE A 108 -7.34 0.03 -2.10
C ILE A 108 -5.93 -0.27 -1.63
N PHE A 109 -5.82 -1.05 -0.56
CA PHE A 109 -4.55 -1.56 -0.05
C PHE A 109 -4.33 -2.95 -0.62
N ALA A 110 -3.48 -3.08 -1.63
CA ALA A 110 -3.19 -4.34 -2.29
C ALA A 110 -1.84 -4.92 -1.83
N PRO A 111 -1.71 -6.26 -1.78
CA PRO A 111 -0.41 -6.91 -1.72
C PRO A 111 0.49 -6.38 -2.84
N ASN A 112 1.76 -6.20 -2.53
CA ASN A 112 2.74 -6.10 -3.61
C ASN A 112 2.72 -7.41 -4.41
N THR A 113 2.81 -7.27 -5.72
CA THR A 113 2.96 -8.42 -6.62
C THR A 113 4.37 -8.41 -7.15
N GLY A 114 5.08 -9.54 -7.02
CA GLY A 114 6.51 -9.60 -7.27
C GLY A 114 7.33 -9.09 -6.08
N GLN A 115 8.66 -9.14 -6.20
CA GLN A 115 9.69 -8.59 -5.28
C GLN A 115 9.33 -8.44 -3.78
N ALA A 116 9.96 -9.23 -2.93
CA ALA A 116 10.34 -8.82 -1.57
C ALA A 116 11.77 -8.27 -1.51
N MET A 117 11.97 -7.50 -0.46
CA MET A 117 13.27 -7.10 0.03
C MET A 117 13.90 -8.23 0.82
N VAL A 118 15.20 -8.44 0.59
CA VAL A 118 16.01 -9.38 1.35
C VAL A 118 16.83 -8.59 2.34
N PHE A 119 16.87 -9.06 3.58
CA PHE A 119 17.85 -8.64 4.57
C PHE A 119 18.83 -9.79 4.78
N LYS A 120 20.00 -9.73 4.12
CA LYS A 120 21.15 -10.58 4.47
C LYS A 120 22.05 -9.73 5.35
N ASP A 121 22.20 -10.10 6.62
CA ASP A 121 23.20 -9.52 7.53
C ASP A 121 23.30 -7.97 7.52
N LYS A 122 22.16 -7.27 7.43
CA LYS A 122 21.97 -5.79 7.40
C LYS A 122 22.08 -5.10 6.03
N GLU A 123 22.24 -5.81 4.91
CA GLU A 123 22.16 -5.20 3.57
C GLU A 123 20.78 -5.40 2.94
N ILE A 124 20.24 -4.32 2.35
CA ILE A 124 18.97 -4.29 1.62
C ILE A 124 19.29 -4.44 0.13
N THR A 125 18.79 -5.50 -0.51
CA THR A 125 18.80 -5.59 -1.98
C THR A 125 17.38 -5.47 -2.51
N VAL A 126 17.14 -4.45 -3.34
CA VAL A 126 15.90 -4.25 -4.11
C VAL A 126 16.16 -4.77 -5.53
N TYR A 127 15.40 -5.75 -5.98
CA TYR A 127 15.53 -6.29 -7.33
C TYR A 127 14.60 -5.55 -8.30
N GLY A 128 14.94 -5.51 -9.60
CA GLY A 128 14.13 -4.83 -10.62
C GLY A 128 12.84 -5.58 -11.00
N PRO A 129 11.90 -4.95 -11.70
CA PRO A 129 10.70 -5.63 -12.21
C PRO A 129 11.10 -6.84 -13.09
N ASN A 130 10.38 -7.97 -12.95
CA ASN A 130 10.68 -9.29 -13.54
C ASN A 130 11.77 -10.14 -12.83
N THR A 131 12.11 -9.82 -11.59
CA THR A 131 12.88 -10.71 -10.72
C THR A 131 11.91 -11.40 -9.75
N ASP A 132 11.53 -12.65 -10.04
CA ASP A 132 10.42 -13.37 -9.38
C ASP A 132 10.74 -13.88 -7.95
N ALA A 133 11.35 -13.05 -7.09
CA ALA A 133 12.33 -13.63 -6.19
C ALA A 133 12.63 -12.88 -4.85
N SER A 134 12.25 -13.50 -3.72
CA SER A 134 12.57 -13.25 -2.28
C SER A 134 13.70 -13.97 -1.58
N VAL A 135 14.98 -13.58 -1.64
CA VAL A 135 16.04 -14.38 -0.97
C VAL A 135 15.83 -14.47 0.56
N ILE A 136 15.53 -15.66 1.07
CA ILE A 136 15.63 -16.05 2.47
C ILE A 136 16.62 -17.22 2.50
N GLY A 137 17.75 -17.07 3.21
CA GLY A 137 18.77 -18.13 3.27
C GLY A 137 19.18 -18.65 1.88
N ASP A 138 19.50 -17.72 0.96
CA ASP A 138 19.80 -17.98 -0.45
C ASP A 138 18.62 -18.52 -1.32
N THR A 139 17.39 -18.58 -0.79
CA THR A 139 16.21 -19.13 -1.47
C THR A 139 15.15 -18.07 -1.74
N PHE A 140 14.71 -17.94 -2.99
CA PHE A 140 13.72 -16.96 -3.38
C PHE A 140 12.27 -17.34 -3.00
N VAL A 141 11.58 -16.51 -2.21
CA VAL A 141 10.17 -16.64 -1.85
C VAL A 141 9.32 -15.62 -2.59
N LYS A 142 8.25 -16.09 -3.21
CA LYS A 142 7.30 -15.24 -3.94
C LYS A 142 6.52 -14.35 -2.97
N VAL A 143 6.43 -13.06 -3.28
CA VAL A 143 5.54 -12.10 -2.61
C VAL A 143 4.29 -11.91 -3.44
N GLY A 144 3.17 -11.86 -2.72
CA GLY A 144 1.86 -11.66 -3.31
C GLY A 144 1.18 -12.98 -3.69
N PRO A 145 -0.09 -12.90 -4.12
CA PRO A 145 -0.92 -14.06 -4.37
C PRO A 145 -0.42 -14.95 -5.55
N PRO A 146 -0.84 -16.23 -5.58
CA PRO A 146 -1.50 -16.95 -4.48
C PRO A 146 -0.54 -17.19 -3.31
N TRP A 147 -1.03 -16.96 -2.09
CA TRP A 147 -0.30 -17.26 -0.87
C TRP A 147 -0.39 -18.76 -0.54
N PRO A 148 0.59 -19.32 0.18
CA PRO A 148 0.51 -20.70 0.64
C PRO A 148 -0.64 -20.89 1.64
N ASP A 149 -1.18 -22.10 1.75
CA ASP A 149 -2.36 -22.35 2.59
C ASP A 149 -2.06 -22.32 4.10
N ASP A 150 -0.78 -22.48 4.48
CA ASP A 150 -0.31 -22.47 5.87
C ASP A 150 -0.42 -21.09 6.56
N ILE A 151 -0.52 -19.99 5.80
CA ILE A 151 -0.76 -18.67 6.40
C ILE A 151 -2.22 -18.42 6.74
N ARG A 152 -3.16 -19.27 6.30
CA ARG A 152 -4.59 -19.09 6.55
C ARG A 152 -4.90 -19.40 8.02
N ASN A 153 -5.82 -18.64 8.60
CA ASN A 153 -6.31 -18.93 9.95
C ASN A 153 -7.31 -20.11 9.93
N GLU A 154 -7.81 -20.50 11.11
CA GLU A 154 -8.77 -21.60 11.27
C GLU A 154 -10.06 -21.43 10.46
N SER A 155 -10.44 -20.19 10.14
CA SER A 155 -11.58 -19.86 9.29
C SER A 155 -11.26 -19.87 7.79
N GLY A 156 -10.03 -20.21 7.40
CA GLY A 156 -9.55 -20.20 6.01
C GLY A 156 -9.19 -18.79 5.49
N ASN A 157 -9.27 -17.76 6.33
CA ASN A 157 -9.02 -16.38 5.93
C ASN A 157 -7.51 -16.07 5.92
N ILE A 158 -7.11 -15.24 4.96
CA ILE A 158 -5.75 -14.72 4.86
C ILE A 158 -5.56 -13.60 5.91
N PRO A 159 -4.43 -13.57 6.65
CA PRO A 159 -4.11 -12.50 7.59
C PRO A 159 -3.95 -11.15 6.85
N GLU A 160 -3.95 -10.06 7.59
CA GLU A 160 -3.70 -8.75 6.98
C GLU A 160 -2.25 -8.62 6.50
N TYR A 161 -1.30 -9.08 7.33
CA TYR A 161 0.13 -9.00 7.06
C TYR A 161 0.79 -10.36 7.28
N VAL A 162 1.89 -10.57 6.56
CA VAL A 162 2.81 -11.70 6.73
C VAL A 162 4.24 -11.19 6.81
N VAL A 163 5.10 -11.96 7.46
CA VAL A 163 6.55 -11.77 7.47
C VAL A 163 7.23 -13.05 7.03
N ALA A 164 8.30 -12.92 6.26
CA ALA A 164 9.18 -14.01 5.90
C ALA A 164 10.05 -14.40 7.10
N LYS A 165 9.95 -15.64 7.58
CA LYS A 165 10.78 -16.20 8.65
C LYS A 165 11.06 -17.67 8.35
N ASP A 166 12.32 -18.09 8.48
CA ASP A 166 12.75 -19.49 8.27
C ASP A 166 12.28 -20.07 6.92
N ASN A 167 12.41 -19.30 5.84
CA ASN A 167 11.97 -19.61 4.48
C ASN A 167 10.45 -19.79 4.30
N GLN A 168 9.65 -19.36 5.26
CA GLN A 168 8.19 -19.49 5.23
C GLN A 168 7.51 -18.13 5.50
N TRP A 169 6.31 -17.96 4.95
CA TRP A 169 5.45 -16.84 5.33
C TRP A 169 4.79 -17.15 6.67
N GLN A 170 4.86 -16.21 7.60
CA GLN A 170 4.19 -16.32 8.88
C GLN A 170 3.24 -15.14 9.07
N PRO A 171 2.01 -15.35 9.54
CA PRO A 171 1.10 -14.27 9.88
C PRO A 171 1.72 -13.30 10.88
N THR A 172 1.47 -12.00 10.70
CA THR A 172 1.85 -10.96 11.66
C THR A 172 0.72 -9.96 11.83
N THR A 173 0.83 -9.10 12.84
CA THR A 173 -0.19 -8.11 13.20
C THR A 173 0.38 -6.71 13.25
N ILE A 174 -0.49 -5.71 13.10
CA ILE A 174 -0.11 -4.30 13.24
C ILE A 174 0.51 -4.03 14.63
N ASP A 175 0.00 -4.66 15.69
CA ASP A 175 0.53 -4.45 17.04
C ASP A 175 1.94 -5.05 17.20
N ALA A 176 2.21 -6.21 16.60
CA ALA A 176 3.56 -6.75 16.55
C ALA A 176 4.50 -5.82 15.75
N MET A 177 4.04 -5.28 14.62
CA MET A 177 4.81 -4.31 13.82
C MET A 177 5.07 -2.99 14.58
N ARG A 178 4.14 -2.55 15.42
CA ARG A 178 4.33 -1.36 16.28
C ARG A 178 5.36 -1.63 17.39
N ALA A 179 5.40 -2.85 17.91
CA ALA A 179 6.35 -3.26 18.93
C ALA A 179 7.77 -3.47 18.38
N ASP A 180 7.90 -3.86 17.11
CA ASP A 180 9.18 -4.06 16.42
C ASP A 180 9.23 -3.32 15.07
N PRO A 181 9.93 -2.16 14.99
CA PRO A 181 10.08 -1.41 13.75
C PRO A 181 10.71 -2.20 12.60
N LEU A 182 11.62 -3.14 12.89
CA LEU A 182 12.23 -3.99 11.85
C LEU A 182 11.23 -4.97 11.27
N LEU A 183 10.33 -5.48 12.10
CA LEU A 183 9.20 -6.30 11.65
C LEU A 183 8.29 -5.47 10.73
N SER A 184 7.99 -4.22 11.07
CA SER A 184 7.21 -3.34 10.19
C SER A 184 7.83 -3.16 8.81
N MET A 185 9.15 -3.04 8.72
CA MET A 185 9.85 -2.90 7.43
C MET A 185 9.89 -4.19 6.60
N ARG A 186 9.74 -5.35 7.24
CA ARG A 186 9.78 -6.67 6.60
C ARG A 186 8.41 -7.25 6.30
N SER A 187 7.36 -6.67 6.90
CA SER A 187 6.00 -7.15 6.76
C SER A 187 5.45 -6.81 5.37
N GLN A 188 4.80 -7.80 4.76
CA GLN A 188 4.11 -7.70 3.49
C GLN A 188 2.62 -7.82 3.74
N ARG A 189 1.82 -6.99 3.07
CA ARG A 189 0.36 -7.12 3.11
C ARG A 189 -0.04 -8.36 2.32
N ALA A 190 -0.86 -9.22 2.93
CA ALA A 190 -1.27 -10.47 2.32
C ALA A 190 -2.63 -10.41 1.63
N ARG A 191 -3.48 -9.43 1.95
CA ARG A 191 -4.82 -9.33 1.36
C ARG A 191 -5.12 -7.93 0.81
N THR A 192 -5.98 -7.91 -0.19
CA THR A 192 -6.51 -6.68 -0.77
C THR A 192 -7.69 -6.21 0.07
N GLU A 193 -7.60 -5.00 0.63
CA GLU A 193 -8.70 -4.37 1.37
C GLU A 193 -9.10 -3.04 0.75
N ILE A 194 -10.34 -2.67 1.02
CA ILE A 194 -10.91 -1.41 0.57
C ILE A 194 -11.17 -0.54 1.81
N ARG A 195 -10.70 0.69 1.74
CA ARG A 195 -11.15 1.78 2.59
C ARG A 195 -12.01 2.72 1.75
N LEU A 196 -13.28 2.82 2.12
CA LEU A 196 -14.24 3.69 1.46
C LEU A 196 -14.27 5.05 2.18
N ILE A 197 -14.00 6.13 1.44
CA ILE A 197 -14.02 7.49 1.95
C ILE A 197 -15.42 8.06 1.73
N VAL A 198 -16.15 8.27 2.83
CA VAL A 198 -17.57 8.58 2.84
C VAL A 198 -17.78 10.07 3.09
N ASP A 199 -18.38 10.77 2.13
CA ASP A 199 -18.80 12.17 2.23
C ASP A 199 -20.30 12.34 2.45
N GLY A 200 -21.10 11.29 2.19
CA GLY A 200 -22.55 11.31 2.28
C GLY A 200 -23.26 11.99 1.10
N LYS A 201 -22.54 12.42 0.06
CA LYS A 201 -23.13 12.95 -1.18
C LYS A 201 -22.77 12.08 -2.36
N ILE A 202 -21.48 11.89 -2.65
CA ILE A 202 -20.99 11.02 -3.71
C ILE A 202 -21.04 9.56 -3.24
N VAL A 203 -20.44 9.29 -2.08
CA VAL A 203 -20.49 7.97 -1.43
C VAL A 203 -21.56 8.01 -0.35
N ASP A 204 -22.75 7.52 -0.69
CA ASP A 204 -23.91 7.41 0.20
C ASP A 204 -24.14 5.93 0.59
N LEU A 205 -23.88 5.61 1.86
CA LEU A 205 -23.99 4.25 2.36
C LEU A 205 -25.43 3.71 2.37
N ASN A 206 -26.45 4.56 2.26
CA ASN A 206 -27.85 4.12 2.23
C ASN A 206 -28.27 3.55 0.86
N ARG A 207 -27.41 3.68 -0.16
CA ARG A 207 -27.71 3.31 -1.54
C ARG A 207 -26.89 2.15 -2.08
N ILE A 208 -25.95 1.63 -1.29
CA ILE A 208 -25.07 0.54 -1.68
C ILE A 208 -25.25 -0.65 -0.76
N GLU A 209 -25.05 -1.84 -1.33
CA GLU A 209 -24.89 -3.04 -0.52
C GLU A 209 -23.50 -3.05 0.12
N LEU A 210 -23.48 -3.14 1.45
CA LEU A 210 -22.25 -3.28 2.24
C LEU A 210 -21.94 -4.76 2.48
N PRO A 211 -20.66 -5.15 2.54
CA PRO A 211 -20.28 -6.51 2.88
C PRO A 211 -20.59 -6.82 4.35
N LYS A 212 -20.54 -8.11 4.71
CA LYS A 212 -20.83 -8.57 6.07
C LYS A 212 -19.84 -8.04 7.11
N PHE A 213 -18.57 -7.85 6.74
CA PHE A 213 -17.52 -7.43 7.65
C PHE A 213 -17.10 -6.00 7.37
N ILE A 214 -17.41 -5.11 8.32
CA ILE A 214 -17.22 -3.66 8.23
C ILE A 214 -16.45 -3.18 9.46
N ILE A 215 -15.44 -2.35 9.23
CA ILE A 215 -14.74 -1.60 10.27
C ILE A 215 -15.12 -0.13 10.08
N ASP A 216 -15.89 0.44 10.99
CA ASP A 216 -16.35 1.82 10.88
C ASP A 216 -15.46 2.77 11.68
N THR A 217 -14.50 3.40 11.01
CA THR A 217 -13.56 4.37 11.61
C THR A 217 -14.02 5.83 11.46
N ARG A 218 -15.23 6.07 10.91
CA ARG A 218 -15.78 7.42 10.65
C ARG A 218 -15.89 8.30 11.90
N PHE A 219 -15.93 7.70 13.08
CA PHE A 219 -16.17 8.36 14.36
C PHE A 219 -15.05 8.18 15.38
N GLU A 220 -13.93 7.56 14.97
CA GLU A 220 -12.79 7.41 15.87
C GLU A 220 -12.23 8.78 16.23
N LYS A 221 -12.06 9.01 17.55
CA LYS A 221 -11.39 10.23 18.02
C LYS A 221 -9.94 10.13 17.59
N LYS A 222 -9.47 11.11 16.79
CA LYS A 222 -8.04 11.25 16.55
C LYS A 222 -7.34 11.35 17.93
N PRO A 223 -6.28 10.57 18.18
CA PRO A 223 -5.46 10.79 19.37
C PRO A 223 -5.03 12.26 19.36
N LYS A 224 -5.22 12.93 20.50
CA LYS A 224 -4.86 14.33 20.68
C LYS A 224 -3.35 14.53 20.58
#